data_AF-A0A7C7Y4W1-F1
#
_entry.id   AF-A0A7C7Y4W1-F1
#
_cell.length_a   1.000
_cell.length_b   1.000
_cell.length_c   1.000
_cell.angle_alpha   90.00
_cell.angle_beta   90.00
_cell.angle_gamma   90.00
#
_symmetry.space_group_name_H-M   'P 1'
#
loop_
_entity.id
_entity.type
_entity.pdbx_description
1 polymer ?
#
loop_
_entity_poly.entity_id
_entity_poly.type
_entity_poly.pdbx_seq_one_letter_code
_entity_poly.pdbx_strand_id
1 'polypeptide(L)'
;MIEPGSASVCLRAPDLDRAKDFYVQLGFRVVDEVPGQRAVLQHGSFHLALMSFLDSPLINFRGGDAFAIQAHMKQAFPDLEGEAEHYTAEKYDATADGACWATRDPAGNEVLFDTHAGEQGPAYVRRRTGEILAAALSELEALGADTPFMDTLRSEVRTQTETR
;
A
#
# COMPACT_ATOMS: atom_id res chain seq x y z
N MET A 1 -16.90 11.48 0.52
CA MET A 1 -16.34 10.20 1.01
C MET A 1 -14.85 10.43 1.17
N ILE A 2 -14.26 10.09 2.31
CA ILE A 2 -12.81 10.17 2.50
C ILE A 2 -12.15 9.02 1.71
N GLU A 3 -11.05 9.28 1.03
CA GLU A 3 -10.27 8.24 0.35
C GLU A 3 -8.99 7.96 1.16
N PRO A 4 -8.89 6.80 1.84
CA PRO A 4 -7.74 6.50 2.69
C PRO A 4 -6.48 6.14 1.89
N GLY A 5 -6.60 5.91 0.58
CA GLY A 5 -5.51 5.43 -0.27
C GLY A 5 -5.45 3.89 -0.32
N SER A 6 -4.27 3.37 -0.67
CA SER A 6 -4.00 1.93 -0.79
C SER A 6 -3.52 1.33 0.52
N ALA A 7 -4.15 0.24 0.96
CA ALA A 7 -3.75 -0.49 2.14
C ALA A 7 -2.63 -1.51 1.84
N SER A 8 -1.74 -1.70 2.81
CA SER A 8 -0.77 -2.80 2.88
C SER A 8 -0.78 -3.38 4.29
N VAL A 9 -0.56 -4.69 4.41
CA VAL A 9 -0.28 -5.31 5.72
C VAL A 9 1.22 -5.24 5.96
N CYS A 10 1.61 -4.73 7.12
CA CYS A 10 3.00 -4.64 7.54
C CYS A 10 3.26 -5.66 8.65
N LEU A 11 4.20 -6.57 8.42
CA LEU A 11 4.59 -7.61 9.38
C LEU A 11 6.04 -7.42 9.82
N ARG A 12 6.29 -7.66 11.10
CA ARG A 12 7.64 -7.79 11.63
C ARG A 12 8.30 -9.07 11.10
N ALA A 13 9.50 -8.93 10.54
CA ALA A 13 10.31 -10.02 10.01
C ALA A 13 11.76 -9.88 10.51
N PRO A 14 12.11 -10.48 11.67
CA PRO A 14 13.48 -10.40 12.22
C PRO A 14 14.54 -11.02 11.30
N ASP A 15 14.15 -12.05 10.53
CA ASP A 15 14.93 -12.64 9.45
C ASP A 15 14.23 -12.31 8.13
N LEU A 16 14.56 -11.13 7.59
CA LEU A 16 13.88 -10.56 6.43
C LEU A 16 14.02 -11.43 5.18
N ASP A 17 15.22 -11.97 4.93
CA ASP A 17 15.50 -12.79 3.75
C ASP A 17 14.73 -14.11 3.82
N ARG A 18 14.74 -14.80 4.96
CA ARG A 18 13.97 -16.04 5.12
C ARG A 18 12.47 -15.81 4.99
N ALA A 19 11.95 -14.71 5.54
CA ALA A 19 10.54 -14.37 5.44
C ALA A 19 10.15 -14.06 3.97
N LYS A 20 10.98 -13.27 3.26
CA LYS A 20 10.82 -12.98 1.84
C LYS A 20 10.78 -14.27 1.02
N ASP A 21 11.76 -15.16 1.21
CA ASP A 21 11.82 -16.44 0.51
C ASP A 21 10.55 -17.26 0.71
N PHE A 22 10.03 -17.33 1.94
CA PHE A 22 8.79 -18.03 2.24
C PHE A 22 7.59 -17.50 1.41
N TYR A 23 7.39 -16.18 1.38
CA TYR A 23 6.26 -15.62 0.63
C TYR A 23 6.47 -15.68 -0.89
N VAL A 24 7.70 -15.62 -1.37
CA VAL A 24 8.00 -15.86 -2.79
C VAL A 24 7.62 -17.28 -3.20
N GLN A 25 7.86 -18.29 -2.35
CA GLN A 25 7.39 -19.66 -2.60
C GLN A 25 5.85 -19.77 -2.63
N LEU A 26 5.14 -18.86 -1.95
CA LEU A 26 3.68 -18.75 -2.01
C LEU A 26 3.16 -17.99 -3.24
N GLY A 27 4.04 -17.57 -4.15
CA GLY A 27 3.68 -16.88 -5.39
C GLY A 27 3.69 -15.35 -5.29
N PHE A 28 4.18 -14.78 -4.19
CA PHE A 28 4.41 -13.34 -4.13
C PHE A 28 5.62 -12.93 -4.97
N ARG A 29 5.60 -11.71 -5.50
CA ARG A 29 6.77 -11.06 -6.13
C ARG A 29 7.26 -9.91 -5.26
N VAL A 30 8.56 -9.68 -5.22
CA VAL A 30 9.13 -8.47 -4.61
C VAL A 30 8.94 -7.29 -5.56
N VAL A 31 8.40 -6.18 -5.07
CA VAL A 31 8.12 -4.98 -5.87
C VAL A 31 8.85 -3.73 -5.41
N ASP A 32 9.34 -3.74 -4.17
CA ASP A 32 10.17 -2.70 -3.59
C ASP A 32 11.00 -3.29 -2.44
N GLU A 33 12.23 -2.82 -2.25
CA GLU A 33 13.14 -3.34 -1.22
C GLU A 33 14.13 -2.27 -0.75
N VAL A 34 14.31 -2.23 0.57
CA VAL A 34 15.42 -1.55 1.24
C VAL A 34 16.21 -2.65 1.97
N PRO A 35 17.39 -3.05 1.45
CA PRO A 35 18.14 -4.19 1.97
C PRO A 35 18.33 -4.15 3.49
N GLY A 36 18.03 -5.27 4.15
CA GLY A 36 18.12 -5.43 5.61
C GLY A 36 17.05 -4.69 6.44
N GLN A 37 16.24 -3.83 5.83
CA GLN A 37 15.24 -3.03 6.53
C GLN A 37 13.82 -3.43 6.17
N ARG A 38 13.49 -3.49 4.87
CA ARG A 38 12.12 -3.66 4.40
C ARG A 38 12.09 -4.36 3.03
N ALA A 39 11.10 -5.22 2.82
CA ALA A 39 10.72 -5.71 1.50
C ALA A 39 9.20 -5.58 1.33
N VAL A 40 8.74 -5.04 0.20
CA VAL A 40 7.33 -5.04 -0.18
C VAL A 40 7.12 -6.12 -1.20
N LEU A 41 6.22 -7.02 -0.88
CA LEU A 41 5.79 -8.12 -1.72
C LEU A 41 4.38 -7.87 -2.21
N GLN A 42 4.11 -8.35 -3.41
CA GLN A 42 2.81 -8.24 -4.06
C GLN A 42 2.33 -9.62 -4.49
N HIS A 43 1.05 -9.91 -4.22
CA HIS A 43 0.32 -11.00 -4.85
C HIS A 43 -0.99 -10.43 -5.36
N GLY A 44 -1.12 -10.29 -6.69
CA GLY A 44 -2.25 -9.57 -7.27
C GLY A 44 -2.36 -8.15 -6.71
N SER A 45 -3.54 -7.65 -6.34
CA SER A 45 -3.65 -6.27 -5.83
C SER A 45 -3.18 -6.09 -4.38
N PHE A 46 -2.91 -7.20 -3.68
CA PHE A 46 -2.54 -7.21 -2.27
C PHE A 46 -1.05 -6.92 -2.09
N HIS A 47 -0.74 -6.05 -1.11
CA HIS A 47 0.62 -5.73 -0.70
C HIS A 47 0.90 -6.18 0.73
N LEU A 48 2.04 -6.83 0.88
CA LEU A 48 2.61 -7.27 2.15
C LEU A 48 3.98 -6.63 2.32
N ALA A 49 4.15 -5.79 3.32
CA ALA A 49 5.46 -5.25 3.68
C ALA A 49 6.06 -6.03 4.85
N LEU A 50 7.23 -6.61 4.65
CA LEU A 50 8.04 -7.23 5.70
C LEU A 50 9.06 -6.22 6.18
N MET A 51 9.17 -6.02 7.49
CA MET A 51 10.07 -5.02 8.08
C MET A 51 10.84 -5.61 9.27
N SER A 52 12.14 -5.37 9.34
CA SER A 52 12.98 -5.88 10.44
C SER A 52 12.87 -5.05 11.73
N PHE A 53 12.34 -3.83 11.63
CA PHE A 53 12.33 -2.82 12.69
C PHE A 53 10.96 -2.54 13.32
N LEU A 54 9.88 -3.19 12.86
CA LEU A 54 8.56 -3.01 13.48
C LEU A 54 8.51 -3.67 14.86
N ASP A 55 7.87 -3.01 15.81
CA ASP A 55 7.56 -3.60 17.12
C ASP A 55 6.35 -4.55 17.03
N SER A 56 5.34 -4.19 16.25
CA SER A 56 4.11 -4.96 16.07
C SER A 56 3.57 -4.90 14.63
N PRO A 57 2.72 -5.86 14.20
CA PRO A 57 2.03 -5.78 12.91
C PRO A 57 1.08 -4.58 12.84
N LEU A 58 1.00 -3.95 11.67
CA LEU A 58 0.09 -2.83 11.43
C LEU A 58 -0.49 -2.84 10.02
N ILE A 59 -1.59 -2.12 9.83
CA ILE A 59 -2.13 -1.82 8.50
C ILE A 59 -1.65 -0.42 8.11
N ASN A 60 -0.97 -0.32 6.97
CA ASN A 60 -0.48 0.96 6.46
C ASN A 60 -1.29 1.40 5.23
N PHE A 61 -1.89 2.59 5.30
CA PHE A 61 -2.59 3.24 4.21
C PHE A 61 -1.73 4.35 3.62
N ARG A 62 -1.50 4.29 2.29
CA ARG A 62 -0.67 5.25 1.55
C ARG A 62 -1.43 5.92 0.42
N GLY A 63 -1.16 7.20 0.18
CA GLY A 63 -1.75 8.03 -0.88
C GLY A 63 -2.93 8.90 -0.45
N GLY A 64 -3.43 8.73 0.77
CA GLY A 64 -4.49 9.55 1.35
C GLY A 64 -3.97 10.81 2.05
N ASP A 65 -4.86 11.76 2.34
CA ASP A 65 -4.52 12.93 3.18
C ASP A 65 -4.73 12.57 4.67
N ALA A 66 -3.64 12.34 5.41
CA ALA A 66 -3.68 11.93 6.80
C ALA A 66 -4.47 12.91 7.70
N PHE A 67 -4.39 14.22 7.46
CA PHE A 67 -5.12 15.23 8.24
C PHE A 67 -6.61 15.18 7.95
N ALA A 68 -6.99 15.10 6.66
CA ALA A 68 -8.39 15.00 6.28
C ALA A 68 -9.00 13.68 6.79
N ILE A 69 -8.26 12.58 6.72
CA ILE A 69 -8.68 11.27 7.23
C ILE A 69 -8.90 11.32 8.73
N GLN A 70 -7.93 11.85 9.49
CA GLN A 70 -8.06 12.01 10.93
C GLN A 70 -9.29 12.85 11.29
N ALA A 71 -9.45 14.02 10.67
CA ALA A 71 -10.57 14.91 10.93
C ALA A 71 -11.92 14.25 10.65
N HIS A 72 -12.02 13.46 9.57
CA HIS A 72 -13.22 12.68 9.26
C HIS A 72 -13.46 11.57 10.28
N MET A 73 -12.43 10.79 10.62
CA MET A 73 -12.56 9.66 11.53
C MET A 73 -12.92 10.10 12.95
N LYS A 74 -12.35 11.21 13.45
CA LYS A 74 -12.68 11.78 14.76
C LYS A 74 -14.14 12.28 14.86
N GLN A 75 -14.85 12.49 13.75
CA GLN A 75 -16.30 12.79 13.80
C GLN A 75 -17.13 11.55 14.19
N ALA A 76 -16.72 10.37 13.77
CA ALA A 76 -17.41 9.11 14.06
C ALA A 76 -16.87 8.41 15.31
N PHE A 77 -15.57 8.59 15.59
CA PHE A 77 -14.84 7.99 16.70
C PHE A 77 -14.03 9.07 17.43
N PRO A 78 -14.68 9.88 18.28
CA PRO A 78 -14.05 11.06 18.91
C PRO A 78 -12.89 10.71 19.84
N ASP A 79 -12.85 9.47 20.33
CA ASP A 79 -11.81 8.98 21.25
C ASP A 79 -10.61 8.34 20.53
N LEU A 80 -10.52 8.41 19.20
CA LEU A 80 -9.36 7.89 18.46
C LEU A 80 -8.07 8.59 18.89
N GLU A 81 -7.06 7.77 19.18
CA GLU A 81 -5.74 8.21 19.60
C GLU A 81 -4.91 8.77 18.44
N GLY A 82 -3.86 9.50 18.81
CA GLY A 82 -2.84 10.02 17.89
C GLY A 82 -3.21 11.35 17.24
N GLU A 83 -2.17 12.08 16.83
CA GLU A 83 -2.30 13.32 16.07
C GLU A 83 -1.65 13.19 14.69
N ALA A 84 -2.29 13.76 13.67
CA ALA A 84 -1.67 13.87 12.36
C ALA A 84 -0.51 14.87 12.44
N GLU A 85 0.63 14.51 11.86
CA GLU A 85 1.82 15.35 11.83
C GLU A 85 2.48 15.35 10.45
N HIS A 86 3.19 16.44 10.16
CA HIS A 86 4.10 16.51 9.03
C HIS A 86 5.49 16.01 9.42
N TYR A 87 6.18 15.42 8.47
CA TYR A 87 7.55 14.98 8.65
C TYR A 87 8.45 15.31 7.47
N THR A 88 9.76 15.41 7.74
CA THR A 88 10.78 15.52 6.71
C THR A 88 11.35 14.15 6.36
N ALA A 89 11.75 13.97 5.11
CA ALA A 89 12.42 12.77 4.60
C ALA A 89 13.57 12.32 5.53
N GLU A 90 14.38 13.28 5.97
CA GLU A 90 15.55 13.07 6.83
C GLU A 90 15.20 12.48 8.20
N LYS A 91 14.06 12.87 8.79
CA LYS A 91 13.65 12.41 10.12
C LYS A 91 13.30 10.91 10.12
N TYR A 92 12.83 10.39 9.00
CA TYR A 92 12.30 9.01 8.88
C TYR A 92 13.03 8.15 7.86
N ASP A 93 14.17 8.60 7.34
CA ASP A 93 14.88 7.95 6.22
C ASP A 93 13.91 7.62 5.05
N ALA A 94 13.01 8.56 4.77
CA ALA A 94 11.99 8.43 3.74
C ALA A 94 12.47 9.03 2.42
N THR A 95 11.84 8.63 1.32
CA THR A 95 12.16 9.12 -0.03
C THR A 95 11.70 10.55 -0.29
N ALA A 96 10.77 11.07 0.51
CA ALA A 96 10.24 12.42 0.45
C ALA A 96 9.58 12.82 1.77
N ASP A 97 9.42 14.12 1.97
CA ASP A 97 8.59 14.69 3.03
C ASP A 97 7.14 14.20 2.93
N GLY A 98 6.43 14.20 4.04
CA GLY A 98 5.07 13.67 4.06
C GLY A 98 4.25 14.09 5.27
N ALA A 99 3.14 13.38 5.42
CA ALA A 99 2.27 13.48 6.59
C ALA A 99 1.87 12.07 7.02
N CYS A 100 1.79 11.88 8.32
CA CYS A 100 1.33 10.63 8.88
C CYS A 100 0.39 10.82 10.08
N TRP A 101 -0.41 9.81 10.35
CA TRP A 101 -1.23 9.68 11.55
C TRP A 101 -1.32 8.20 11.92
N ALA A 102 -0.88 7.87 13.13
CA ALA A 102 -1.01 6.54 13.70
C ALA A 102 -2.15 6.51 14.72
N THR A 103 -2.94 5.44 14.70
CA THR A 103 -4.04 5.22 15.63
C THR A 103 -4.28 3.72 15.83
N ARG A 104 -5.33 3.35 16.58
CA ARG A 104 -5.79 1.98 16.74
C ARG A 104 -7.23 1.83 16.30
N ASP A 105 -7.54 0.72 15.66
CA ASP A 105 -8.94 0.36 15.36
C ASP A 105 -9.68 -0.09 16.66
N PRO A 106 -11.02 -0.29 16.61
CA PRO A 106 -11.77 -0.74 17.80
C PRO A 106 -11.37 -2.12 18.35
N ALA A 107 -10.63 -2.92 17.58
CA ALA A 107 -10.09 -4.21 18.02
C ALA A 107 -8.65 -4.09 18.59
N GLY A 108 -8.08 -2.88 18.60
CA GLY A 108 -6.75 -2.58 19.11
C GLY A 108 -5.61 -2.76 18.09
N ASN A 109 -5.92 -3.06 16.82
CA ASN A 109 -4.90 -3.22 15.78
C ASN A 109 -4.30 -1.85 15.43
N GLU A 110 -2.99 -1.82 15.19
CA GLU A 110 -2.31 -0.60 14.76
C GLU A 110 -2.66 -0.26 13.31
N VAL A 111 -3.05 1.00 13.10
CA VAL A 111 -3.35 1.55 11.78
C VAL A 111 -2.52 2.81 11.59
N LEU A 112 -1.78 2.83 10.49
CA LEU A 112 -0.98 3.97 10.07
C LEU A 112 -1.53 4.52 8.76
N PHE A 113 -1.77 5.81 8.72
CA PHE A 113 -1.96 6.56 7.48
C PHE A 113 -0.65 7.31 7.25
N ASP A 114 0.09 6.95 6.21
CA ASP A 114 1.41 7.51 5.94
C ASP A 114 1.57 7.78 4.44
N THR A 115 1.67 9.05 4.07
CA THR A 115 1.70 9.47 2.68
C THR A 115 2.77 10.53 2.47
N HIS A 116 3.74 10.21 1.61
CA HIS A 116 4.77 11.17 1.21
C HIS A 116 4.33 11.97 -0.02
N ALA A 117 4.97 13.10 -0.30
CA ALA A 117 4.59 14.02 -1.38
C ALA A 117 4.49 13.36 -2.77
N GLY A 118 5.37 12.40 -3.08
CA GLY A 118 5.34 11.62 -4.33
C GLY A 118 4.20 10.59 -4.46
N GLU A 119 3.40 10.40 -3.42
CA GLU A 119 2.25 9.48 -3.38
C GLU A 119 0.91 10.21 -3.55
N GLN A 120 0.96 11.46 -3.99
CA GLN A 120 -0.22 12.27 -4.20
C GLN A 120 -0.28 12.78 -5.64
N GLY A 121 -1.47 13.22 -6.02
CA GLY A 121 -1.71 13.88 -7.30
C GLY A 121 -1.82 12.94 -8.52
N PRO A 122 -2.01 13.52 -9.71
CA PRO A 122 -2.40 12.77 -10.91
C PRO A 122 -1.39 11.71 -11.36
N ALA A 123 -0.09 11.96 -11.16
CA ALA A 123 0.97 11.02 -11.54
C ALA A 123 0.91 9.75 -10.69
N TYR A 124 0.73 9.89 -9.38
CA TYR A 124 0.54 8.76 -8.47
C TYR A 124 -0.72 7.98 -8.83
N VAL A 125 -1.85 8.67 -9.00
CA VAL A 125 -3.14 8.03 -9.35
C VAL A 125 -3.00 7.21 -10.62
N ARG A 126 -2.36 7.76 -11.66
CA ARG A 126 -2.11 7.06 -12.92
C ARG A 126 -1.25 5.81 -12.71
N ARG A 127 -0.11 5.94 -12.03
CA ARG A 127 0.78 4.81 -11.73
C ARG A 127 0.03 3.72 -10.97
N ARG A 128 -0.67 4.09 -9.89
CA ARG A 128 -1.39 3.14 -9.04
C ARG A 128 -2.55 2.46 -9.77
N THR A 129 -3.26 3.20 -10.63
CA THR A 129 -4.29 2.62 -11.50
C THR A 129 -3.70 1.56 -12.42
N GLY A 130 -2.58 1.85 -13.08
CA GLY A 130 -1.89 0.87 -13.92
C GLY A 130 -1.46 -0.39 -13.15
N GLU A 131 -0.91 -0.22 -11.95
CA GLU A 131 -0.55 -1.34 -11.07
C GLU A 131 -1.75 -2.21 -10.68
N ILE A 132 -2.88 -1.59 -10.30
CA ILE A 132 -4.11 -2.30 -9.94
C ILE A 132 -4.65 -3.09 -11.13
N LEU A 133 -4.74 -2.47 -12.31
CA LEU A 133 -5.25 -3.13 -13.52
C LEU A 133 -4.35 -4.27 -13.95
N ALA A 134 -3.03 -4.08 -13.95
CA ALA A 134 -2.07 -5.15 -14.26
C ALA A 134 -2.19 -6.32 -13.28
N ALA A 135 -2.42 -6.03 -11.99
CA ALA A 135 -2.57 -7.06 -10.98
C ALA A 135 -3.89 -7.84 -11.11
N ALA A 136 -5.00 -7.14 -11.36
CA ALA A 136 -6.29 -7.77 -11.60
C ALA A 136 -6.28 -8.67 -12.85
N LEU A 137 -5.62 -8.23 -13.93
CA LEU A 137 -5.40 -9.06 -15.13
C LEU A 137 -4.65 -10.35 -14.78
N SER A 138 -3.56 -10.24 -14.03
CA SER A 138 -2.77 -11.40 -13.60
C SER A 138 -3.56 -12.36 -12.71
N GLU A 139 -4.42 -11.85 -11.82
CA GLU A 139 -5.28 -12.70 -10.98
C GLU A 139 -6.33 -13.45 -11.80
N LEU A 140 -6.98 -12.77 -12.76
CA LEU A 140 -7.97 -13.40 -13.64
C LEU A 140 -7.35 -14.53 -14.48
N GLU A 141 -6.13 -14.33 -14.99
CA GLU A 141 -5.38 -15.37 -15.69
C GLU A 141 -5.08 -16.57 -14.79
N ALA A 142 -4.64 -16.32 -13.55
CA ALA A 142 -4.36 -17.37 -12.58
C ALA A 142 -5.62 -18.17 -12.19
N LEU A 143 -6.80 -17.53 -12.22
CA LEU A 143 -8.09 -18.19 -12.03
C LEU A 143 -8.57 -18.99 -13.26
N GLY A 144 -7.83 -18.95 -14.37
CA GLY A 144 -8.17 -19.67 -15.59
C GLY A 144 -9.20 -18.97 -16.46
N ALA A 145 -9.27 -17.64 -16.43
CA ALA A 145 -10.08 -16.87 -17.37
C ALA A 145 -9.70 -17.19 -18.82
N ASP A 146 -10.71 -17.28 -19.71
CA ASP A 146 -10.49 -17.69 -21.08
C ASP A 146 -9.67 -16.66 -21.88
N THR A 147 -8.89 -17.14 -22.85
CA THR A 147 -7.98 -16.30 -23.63
C THR A 147 -8.69 -15.19 -24.42
N PRO A 148 -9.80 -15.45 -25.13
CA PRO A 148 -10.53 -14.38 -25.85
C PRO A 148 -11.04 -13.25 -24.96
N PHE A 149 -11.54 -13.57 -23.77
CA PHE A 149 -11.95 -12.58 -22.77
C PHE A 149 -10.76 -11.77 -22.29
N MET A 150 -9.66 -12.44 -21.92
CA MET A 150 -8.45 -11.78 -21.43
C MET A 150 -7.83 -10.86 -22.48
N ASP A 151 -7.81 -11.24 -23.75
CA ASP A 151 -7.29 -10.41 -24.84
C ASP A 151 -8.13 -9.14 -25.03
N THR A 152 -9.46 -9.27 -24.94
CA THR A 152 -10.38 -8.13 -24.99
C THR A 152 -10.12 -7.17 -23.83
N LEU A 153 -10.05 -7.70 -22.60
CA LEU A 153 -9.84 -6.91 -21.39
C LEU A 153 -8.50 -6.17 -21.40
N ARG A 154 -7.42 -6.83 -21.85
CA ARG A 154 -6.09 -6.20 -22.00
C ARG A 154 -6.13 -5.04 -23.00
N SER A 155 -6.85 -5.21 -24.11
CA SER A 155 -7.01 -4.15 -25.11
C SER A 155 -7.71 -2.92 -24.53
N GLU A 156 -8.80 -3.12 -23.79
CA GLU A 156 -9.55 -2.03 -23.15
C GLU A 156 -8.72 -1.30 -22.09
N VAL A 157 -8.03 -2.05 -21.22
CA VAL A 157 -7.13 -1.48 -20.20
C VAL A 157 -6.06 -0.61 -20.85
N ARG A 158 -5.42 -1.09 -21.92
CA ARG A 158 -4.38 -0.34 -22.63
C ARG A 158 -4.91 1.00 -23.14
N THR A 159 -6.04 0.99 -23.86
CA THR A 159 -6.67 2.21 -24.37
C THR A 159 -6.96 3.23 -23.26
N GLN A 160 -7.44 2.78 -22.11
CA GLN A 160 -7.74 3.68 -20.99
C GLN A 160 -6.49 4.26 -20.32
N THR A 161 -5.39 3.51 -20.28
CA THR A 161 -4.13 3.98 -19.68
C THR A 161 -3.31 4.90 -20.59
N GLU A 162 -3.47 4.79 -21.92
CA GLU A 162 -2.73 5.60 -22.92
C GLU A 162 -3.42 6.92 -23.29
N THR A 163 -4.75 7.01 -23.14
CA THR A 163 -5.55 8.17 -23.60
C THR A 163 -5.71 9.28 -22.54
N ARG A 164 -5.11 9.11 -21.35
CA ARG A 164 -5.19 10.08 -20.25
C ARG A 164 -3.84 10.70 -19.98
#